data_AF-E1WPU9-F1
#
_entry.id   AF-E1WPU9-F1
#
_cell.length_a   1.000
_cell.length_b   1.000
_cell.length_c   1.000
_cell.angle_alpha   90.00
_cell.angle_beta   90.00
_cell.angle_gamma   90.00
#
_symmetry.space_group_name_H-M   'P 1'
#
loop_
_entity.id
_entity.type
_entity.pdbx_description
1 polymer ?
#
loop_
_entity_poly.entity_id
_entity_poly.type
_entity_poly.pdbx_seq_one_letter_code
_entity_poly.pdbx_strand_id
1 'polypeptide(L)'
;MKRNLTGVLLTALMMGACNHAPQEGTYHLRGMVTNPKLEGRTIYLQDAVKNAAVGTLRYDSTTVSEGRFMFNGKVTAPQVRELFIQETDSDRFPVTLPVVLEPGEINAKIGDIVLVEGTGLNEEMMQTLMALDEFRGRDFTGKEINEIKEAFGGFVLEQIVKHAGSPVGNYLYEAYQNKLNEKQQAEARKTLGIG
;
A
#
# COMPACT_ATOMS: atom_id res chain seq x y z
N MET A 1 -60.28 22.61 -44.58
CA MET A 1 -59.70 21.24 -44.64
C MET A 1 -58.62 21.26 -45.70
N LYS A 2 -57.33 20.98 -45.52
CA LYS A 2 -56.53 20.35 -44.47
C LYS A 2 -55.10 20.93 -44.55
N ARG A 3 -54.42 20.99 -43.39
CA ARG A 3 -52.99 21.27 -43.20
C ARG A 3 -52.14 20.22 -43.94
N ASN A 4 -50.87 20.52 -44.22
CA ASN A 4 -49.75 19.63 -43.88
C ASN A 4 -48.40 20.35 -43.99
N LEU A 5 -47.68 20.35 -42.87
CA LEU A 5 -46.39 20.97 -42.60
C LEU A 5 -45.38 19.83 -42.39
N THR A 6 -44.17 20.03 -42.92
CA THR A 6 -42.85 19.56 -42.40
C THR A 6 -42.52 18.07 -42.25
N GLY A 7 -41.31 17.75 -42.71
CA GLY A 7 -40.33 17.07 -41.85
C GLY A 7 -39.73 15.81 -42.44
N VAL A 8 -38.60 15.94 -43.15
CA VAL A 8 -37.73 14.82 -43.52
C VAL A 8 -36.48 14.85 -42.63
N LEU A 9 -36.20 13.70 -42.02
CA LEU A 9 -34.93 13.17 -41.51
C LEU A 9 -34.18 13.90 -40.38
N LEU A 10 -33.99 13.19 -39.26
CA LEU A 10 -32.66 12.80 -38.78
C LEU A 10 -32.82 11.77 -37.64
N THR A 11 -32.66 10.49 -37.95
CA THR A 11 -32.50 9.44 -36.93
C THR A 11 -31.03 9.40 -36.51
N ALA A 12 -30.75 9.99 -35.34
CA ALA A 12 -29.44 9.88 -34.70
C ALA A 12 -29.24 8.45 -34.16
N LEU A 13 -28.25 7.74 -34.70
CA LEU A 13 -27.68 6.55 -34.09
C LEU A 13 -26.85 6.97 -32.87
N MET A 14 -27.42 6.81 -31.68
CA MET A 14 -26.68 6.92 -30.43
C MET A 14 -25.76 5.71 -30.31
N MET A 15 -24.45 5.91 -30.50
CA MET A 15 -23.45 4.94 -30.09
C MET A 15 -23.49 4.85 -28.57
N GLY A 16 -23.93 3.70 -28.04
CA GLY A 16 -23.76 3.37 -26.64
C GLY A 16 -22.27 3.23 -26.35
N ALA A 17 -21.67 4.25 -25.74
CA ALA A 17 -20.39 4.10 -25.08
C ALA A 17 -20.58 3.07 -23.95
N CYS A 18 -19.91 1.92 -24.05
CA CYS A 18 -19.78 1.00 -22.94
C CYS A 18 -19.06 1.72 -21.80
N ASN A 19 -19.81 2.31 -20.88
CA ASN A 19 -19.31 2.60 -19.54
C ASN A 19 -18.95 1.24 -18.93
N HIS A 20 -17.66 0.88 -18.99
CA HIS A 20 -17.11 -0.11 -18.08
C HIS A 20 -17.24 0.50 -16.68
N ALA A 21 -18.39 0.27 -16.04
CA ALA A 21 -18.49 0.47 -14.60
C ALA A 21 -17.33 -0.31 -13.97
N PRO A 22 -16.54 0.29 -13.06
CA PRO A 22 -15.47 -0.42 -12.38
C PRO A 22 -16.05 -1.72 -11.82
N GLN A 23 -15.47 -2.86 -12.18
CA GLN A 23 -15.91 -4.14 -11.64
C GLN A 23 -15.71 -4.06 -10.11
N GLU A 24 -16.79 -4.25 -9.34
CA GLU A 24 -16.76 -4.13 -7.88
C GLU A 24 -15.56 -4.89 -7.29
N GLY A 25 -14.85 -4.25 -6.37
CA GLY A 25 -13.70 -4.84 -5.68
C GLY A 25 -12.41 -4.89 -6.50
N THR A 26 -12.36 -4.40 -7.75
CA THR A 26 -11.17 -4.51 -8.60
C THR A 26 -10.14 -3.43 -8.27
N TYR A 27 -8.86 -3.83 -8.19
CA TYR A 27 -7.73 -2.93 -8.08
C TYR A 27 -6.79 -3.07 -9.28
N HIS A 28 -6.14 -1.96 -9.62
CA HIS A 28 -5.09 -1.86 -10.62
C HIS A 28 -3.87 -1.20 -9.97
N LEU A 29 -2.84 -1.97 -9.65
CA LEU A 29 -1.61 -1.45 -9.07
C LEU A 29 -0.56 -1.31 -10.15
N ARG A 30 -0.21 -0.06 -10.47
CA ARG A 30 0.78 0.31 -11.48
C ARG A 30 2.05 0.80 -10.82
N GLY A 31 3.16 0.21 -11.22
CA GLY A 31 4.44 0.43 -10.63
C GLY A 31 5.45 1.04 -11.58
N MET A 32 6.32 1.90 -11.06
CA MET A 32 7.54 2.34 -11.73
C MET A 32 8.75 2.00 -10.87
N VAL A 33 9.81 1.50 -11.49
CA VAL A 33 11.12 1.40 -10.88
C VAL A 33 12.07 2.42 -11.50
N THR A 34 12.82 3.12 -10.66
CA THR A 34 13.79 4.14 -11.11
C THR A 34 15.21 3.60 -11.18
N ASN A 35 15.51 2.54 -10.44
CA ASN A 35 16.82 1.87 -10.48
C ASN A 35 16.90 0.91 -11.68
N PRO A 36 17.76 1.17 -12.68
CA PRO A 36 17.85 0.34 -13.90
C PRO A 36 18.27 -1.11 -13.63
N LYS A 37 18.91 -1.40 -12.50
CA LYS A 37 19.30 -2.76 -12.12
C LYS A 37 18.10 -3.65 -11.79
N LEU A 38 16.92 -3.06 -11.59
CA LEU A 38 15.68 -3.78 -11.33
C LEU A 38 14.97 -4.20 -12.62
N GLU A 39 15.42 -3.77 -13.80
CA GLU A 39 14.88 -4.22 -15.08
C GLU A 39 15.00 -5.74 -15.25
N GLY A 40 13.93 -6.39 -15.69
CA GLY A 40 13.87 -7.86 -15.83
C GLY A 40 13.83 -8.63 -14.51
N ARG A 41 13.85 -7.95 -13.36
CA ARG A 41 13.71 -8.59 -12.05
C ARG A 41 12.24 -8.87 -11.74
N THR A 42 11.99 -9.94 -11.00
CA THR A 42 10.65 -10.28 -10.52
C THR A 42 10.33 -9.46 -9.28
N ILE A 43 9.20 -8.76 -9.32
CA ILE A 43 8.57 -8.15 -8.16
C ILE A 43 7.48 -9.06 -7.65
N TYR A 44 7.43 -9.24 -6.34
CA TYR A 44 6.46 -10.09 -5.66
C TYR A 44 5.49 -9.23 -4.87
N LEU A 45 4.23 -9.63 -4.91
CA LEU A 45 3.20 -9.16 -3.99
C LEU A 45 3.06 -10.21 -2.88
N GLN A 46 3.42 -9.84 -1.65
CA GLN A 46 3.54 -10.80 -0.54
C GLN A 46 3.00 -10.25 0.78
N ASP A 47 3.01 -11.09 1.83
CA ASP A 47 2.73 -10.65 3.19
C ASP A 47 3.66 -9.51 3.61
N ALA A 48 3.09 -8.44 4.17
CA ALA A 48 3.86 -7.32 4.70
C ALA A 48 4.48 -7.60 6.07
N VAL A 49 3.98 -8.59 6.80
CA VAL A 49 4.52 -9.02 8.08
C VAL A 49 4.72 -10.54 8.03
N LYS A 50 5.93 -11.00 8.36
CA LYS A 50 6.25 -12.43 8.36
C LYS A 50 5.46 -13.16 9.44
N ASN A 51 4.76 -14.21 9.03
CA ASN A 51 4.20 -15.16 9.98
C ASN A 51 5.30 -16.14 10.42
N ALA A 52 5.55 -16.25 11.73
CA ALA A 52 6.59 -17.14 12.25
C ALA A 52 6.34 -18.63 11.97
N ALA A 53 5.09 -19.05 11.78
CA ALA A 53 4.71 -20.44 11.56
C ALA A 53 4.74 -20.85 10.07
N VAL A 54 4.40 -19.92 9.16
CA VAL A 54 4.21 -20.23 7.72
C VAL A 54 5.23 -19.51 6.83
N GLY A 55 6.00 -18.57 7.37
CA GLY A 55 6.91 -17.72 6.61
C GLY A 55 6.17 -16.58 5.89
N THR A 56 6.75 -16.11 4.78
CA THR A 56 6.14 -15.10 3.91
C THR A 56 5.34 -15.78 2.80
N LEU A 57 4.04 -15.53 2.71
CA LEU A 57 3.24 -15.99 1.58
C LEU A 57 3.40 -15.02 0.40
N ARG A 58 3.66 -15.57 -0.79
CA ARG A 58 3.62 -14.83 -2.08
C ARG A 58 2.26 -15.02 -2.71
N TYR A 59 1.56 -13.92 -2.97
CA TYR A 59 0.23 -13.91 -3.56
C TYR A 59 0.29 -13.83 -5.08
N ASP A 60 1.21 -13.04 -5.61
CA ASP A 60 1.37 -12.83 -7.04
C ASP A 60 2.81 -12.38 -7.34
N SER A 61 3.19 -12.41 -8.62
CA SER A 61 4.46 -11.89 -9.10
C SER A 61 4.34 -11.39 -10.53
N THR A 62 5.12 -10.37 -10.86
CA THR A 62 5.30 -9.92 -12.23
C THR A 62 6.75 -9.54 -12.47
N THR A 63 7.12 -9.29 -13.73
CA THR A 63 8.47 -8.88 -14.09
C THR A 63 8.49 -7.40 -14.42
N VAL A 64 9.54 -6.71 -13.99
CA VAL A 64 9.79 -5.34 -14.42
C VAL A 64 10.13 -5.33 -15.90
N SER A 65 9.39 -4.55 -16.68
CA SER A 65 9.63 -4.32 -18.10
C SER A 65 9.51 -2.83 -18.41
N GLU A 66 10.50 -2.28 -19.11
CA GLU A 66 10.59 -0.84 -19.42
C GLU A 66 10.44 0.05 -18.17
N GLY A 67 11.07 -0.37 -17.07
CA GLY A 67 10.99 0.30 -15.78
C GLY A 67 9.61 0.28 -15.14
N ARG A 68 8.69 -0.58 -15.59
CA ARG A 68 7.31 -0.65 -15.09
C ARG A 68 6.92 -2.06 -14.67
N PHE A 69 5.94 -2.14 -13.79
CA PHE A 69 5.29 -3.39 -13.40
C PHE A 69 3.80 -3.15 -13.14
N MET A 70 3.00 -4.22 -13.14
CA MET A 70 1.57 -4.12 -12.88
C MET A 70 1.04 -5.36 -12.19
N PHE A 71 0.17 -5.15 -11.20
CA PHE A 71 -0.68 -6.17 -10.59
C PHE A 71 -2.15 -5.80 -10.79
N ASN A 72 -2.97 -6.79 -11.09
CA ASN A 72 -4.42 -6.62 -11.22
C ASN A 72 -5.10 -7.71 -10.41
N GLY A 73 -6.15 -7.34 -9.67
CA GLY A 73 -6.85 -8.32 -8.87
C GLY A 73 -8.15 -7.80 -8.31
N LYS A 74 -8.74 -8.61 -7.44
CA LYS A 74 -9.96 -8.27 -6.71
C LYS A 74 -9.72 -8.40 -5.22
N VAL A 75 -10.29 -7.49 -4.46
CA VAL A 75 -10.32 -7.50 -3.00
C VAL A 75 -11.75 -7.30 -2.52
N THR A 76 -12.12 -8.06 -1.49
CA THR A 76 -13.43 -7.93 -0.82
C THR A 76 -13.38 -6.97 0.37
N ALA A 77 -12.17 -6.70 0.88
CA ALA A 77 -11.88 -5.71 1.89
C ALA A 77 -10.44 -5.21 1.69
N PRO A 78 -10.12 -3.96 2.06
CA PRO A 78 -8.76 -3.44 2.00
C PRO A 78 -7.75 -4.26 2.81
N GLN A 79 -6.57 -4.52 2.23
CA GLN A 79 -5.53 -5.34 2.85
C GLN A 79 -4.14 -4.76 2.63
N VAL A 80 -3.31 -4.72 3.67
CA VAL A 80 -1.89 -4.35 3.54
C VAL A 80 -1.09 -5.54 3.00
N ARG A 81 -0.31 -5.29 1.94
CA ARG A 81 0.65 -6.22 1.34
C ARG A 81 1.98 -5.51 1.12
N GLU A 82 3.02 -6.26 0.81
CA GLU A 82 4.33 -5.71 0.50
C GLU A 82 4.71 -6.02 -0.94
N LEU A 83 5.17 -4.99 -1.63
CA LEU A 83 5.92 -5.12 -2.86
C LEU A 83 7.37 -5.43 -2.50
N PHE A 84 7.88 -6.55 -2.98
CA PHE A 84 9.23 -7.04 -2.69
C PHE A 84 10.00 -7.28 -3.98
N ILE A 85 11.19 -6.70 -4.09
CA ILE A 85 12.09 -6.88 -5.22
C ILE A 85 13.55 -6.89 -4.76
N GLN A 86 14.37 -7.68 -5.44
CA GLN A 86 15.82 -7.78 -5.22
C GLN A 86 16.56 -7.54 -6.54
N GLU A 87 17.65 -6.75 -6.50
CA GLU A 87 18.61 -6.63 -7.60
C GLU A 87 19.27 -8.00 -7.87
N THR A 88 19.65 -8.72 -6.82
CA THR A 88 20.23 -10.06 -6.89
C THR A 88 19.67 -11.00 -5.83
N ASP A 89 19.72 -12.30 -6.08
CA ASP A 89 19.23 -13.32 -5.13
C ASP A 89 20.06 -13.36 -3.83
N SER A 90 21.22 -12.70 -3.83
CA SER A 90 22.12 -12.55 -2.67
C SER A 90 21.97 -11.21 -1.93
N ASP A 91 21.02 -10.37 -2.33
CA ASP A 91 20.85 -9.05 -1.75
C ASP A 91 20.48 -9.13 -0.27
N ARG A 92 21.35 -8.55 0.55
CA ARG A 92 21.12 -8.42 2.01
C ARG A 92 20.07 -7.36 2.34
N PHE A 93 19.80 -6.45 1.41
CA PHE A 93 18.86 -5.34 1.58
C PHE A 93 17.88 -5.32 0.40
N PRO A 94 16.86 -6.21 0.41
CA PRO A 94 15.80 -6.14 -0.58
C PRO A 94 15.10 -4.78 -0.51
N VAL A 95 14.56 -4.34 -1.64
CA VAL A 95 13.69 -3.16 -1.65
C VAL A 95 12.27 -3.61 -1.34
N THR A 96 11.68 -3.02 -0.30
CA THR A 96 10.31 -3.30 0.10
C THR A 96 9.47 -2.03 0.18
N LEU A 97 8.19 -2.16 -0.16
CA LEU A 97 7.22 -1.08 -0.07
C LEU A 97 5.87 -1.65 0.36
N PRO A 98 5.36 -1.33 1.56
CA PRO A 98 3.99 -1.69 1.92
C PRO A 98 2.99 -0.87 1.09
N VAL A 99 1.94 -1.54 0.65
CA VAL A 99 0.85 -1.00 -0.16
C VAL A 99 -0.48 -1.50 0.38
N VAL A 100 -1.53 -0.71 0.25
CA VAL A 100 -2.90 -1.14 0.57
C VAL A 100 -3.60 -1.57 -0.70
N LEU A 101 -3.94 -2.85 -0.82
CA LEU A 101 -4.80 -3.32 -1.89
C LEU A 101 -6.24 -2.93 -1.56
N GLU A 102 -6.76 -1.96 -2.29
CA GLU A 102 -8.15 -1.49 -2.21
C GLU A 102 -8.69 -1.22 -3.62
N PRO A 103 -10.03 -1.18 -3.82
CA PRO A 103 -10.58 -0.91 -5.14
C PRO A 103 -10.16 0.46 -5.68
N GLY A 104 -9.63 0.48 -6.90
CA GLY A 104 -9.15 1.71 -7.53
C GLY A 104 -7.82 1.57 -8.27
N GLU A 105 -7.27 2.71 -8.68
CA GLU A 105 -5.97 2.82 -9.35
C GLU A 105 -4.91 3.19 -8.30
N ILE A 106 -4.02 2.25 -8.03
CA ILE A 106 -2.93 2.39 -7.06
C ILE A 106 -1.63 2.62 -7.86
N ASN A 107 -0.84 3.62 -7.46
CA ASN A 107 0.43 3.92 -8.10
C ASN A 107 1.57 3.73 -7.09
N ALA A 108 2.63 3.04 -7.52
CA ALA A 108 3.82 2.80 -6.71
C ALA A 108 5.08 3.24 -7.46
N LYS A 109 6.04 3.82 -6.74
CA LYS A 109 7.41 4.08 -7.23
C LYS A 109 8.41 3.45 -6.28
N ILE A 110 9.38 2.74 -6.84
CA ILE A 110 10.41 1.99 -6.11
C ILE A 110 11.79 2.32 -6.69
N GLY A 111 12.77 2.61 -5.83
CA GLY A 111 14.13 3.00 -6.21
C GLY A 111 14.58 4.22 -5.44
N ASP A 112 15.12 5.24 -6.11
CA ASP A 112 15.58 6.48 -5.47
C ASP A 112 14.44 7.24 -4.77
N ILE A 113 13.23 7.11 -5.32
CA ILE A 113 12.00 7.60 -4.73
C ILE A 113 11.13 6.39 -4.39
N VAL A 114 10.73 6.31 -3.13
CA VAL A 114 9.75 5.35 -2.64
C VAL A 114 8.44 6.09 -2.40
N LEU A 115 7.38 5.69 -3.09
CA LEU A 115 6.07 6.34 -3.05
C LEU A 115 4.96 5.33 -3.28
N VAL A 116 3.84 5.50 -2.58
CA VAL A 116 2.57 4.84 -2.90
C VAL A 116 1.43 5.86 -2.82
N GLU A 117 0.53 5.86 -3.80
CA GLU A 117 -0.54 6.86 -3.93
C GLU A 117 -1.69 6.34 -4.82
N GLY A 118 -2.67 7.21 -5.11
CA GLY A 118 -3.76 6.95 -6.06
C GLY A 118 -5.09 6.57 -5.40
N THR A 119 -5.05 6.15 -4.15
CA THR A 119 -6.23 5.85 -3.32
C THR A 119 -6.01 6.32 -1.88
N GLY A 120 -7.11 6.52 -1.14
CA GLY A 120 -7.05 7.13 0.20
C GLY A 120 -6.22 6.33 1.21
N LEU A 121 -6.31 4.99 1.23
CA LEU A 121 -5.53 4.19 2.18
C LEU A 121 -4.06 4.08 1.77
N ASN A 122 -3.75 4.23 0.49
CA ASN A 122 -2.36 4.31 0.04
C ASN A 122 -1.73 5.67 0.38
N GLU A 123 -2.47 6.77 0.26
CA GLU A 123 -2.02 8.07 0.78
C GLU A 123 -1.80 8.02 2.30
N GLU A 124 -2.70 7.37 3.03
CA GLU A 124 -2.56 7.12 4.47
C GLU A 124 -1.29 6.31 4.78
N MET A 125 -1.06 5.20 4.06
CA MET A 125 0.17 4.40 4.19
C MET A 125 1.41 5.25 3.93
N MET A 126 1.41 6.07 2.88
CA MET A 126 2.55 6.93 2.56
C MET A 126 2.83 7.95 3.66
N GLN A 127 1.80 8.56 4.25
CA GLN A 127 1.95 9.46 5.39
C GLN A 127 2.58 8.75 6.59
N THR A 128 2.20 7.50 6.85
CA THR A 128 2.82 6.67 7.89
C THR A 128 4.29 6.40 7.60
N LEU A 129 4.65 6.05 6.35
CA LEU A 129 6.04 5.83 5.94
C LEU A 129 6.89 7.10 6.09
N MET A 130 6.35 8.26 5.72
CA MET A 130 7.02 9.55 5.89
C MET A 130 7.23 9.88 7.38
N ALA A 131 6.22 9.66 8.23
CA ALA A 131 6.35 9.88 9.66
C ALA A 131 7.40 8.97 10.30
N LEU A 132 7.51 7.72 9.82
CA LEU A 132 8.54 6.78 10.26
C LEU A 132 9.94 7.24 9.81
N ASP A 133 10.08 7.71 8.57
CA ASP A 133 11.34 8.27 8.07
C ASP A 133 11.78 9.51 8.86
N GLU A 134 10.84 10.44 9.13
CA GLU A 134 11.09 11.62 9.96
C GLU A 134 11.51 11.23 11.38
N PHE A 135 10.87 10.23 11.99
CA PHE A 135 11.30 9.72 13.29
C PHE A 135 12.74 9.19 13.24
N ARG A 136 13.09 8.43 12.20
CA ARG A 136 14.43 7.86 12.01
C ARG A 136 15.49 8.92 11.75
N GLY A 137 15.11 10.05 11.18
CA GLY A 137 15.97 11.21 10.95
C GLY A 137 16.24 12.08 12.19
N ARG A 138 15.60 11.80 13.33
CA ARG A 138 15.83 12.55 14.56
C ARG A 138 17.25 12.34 15.10
N ASP A 139 17.79 13.40 15.69
CA ASP A 139 19.08 13.32 16.38
C ASP A 139 18.92 12.65 17.75
N PHE A 140 19.57 11.50 17.91
CA PHE A 140 19.62 10.73 19.16
C PHE A 140 21.02 10.80 19.82
N THR A 141 21.87 11.75 19.41
CA THR A 141 23.20 11.93 19.99
C THR A 141 23.11 12.16 21.50
N GLY A 142 23.83 11.33 22.27
CA GLY A 142 23.84 11.41 23.74
C GLY A 142 22.61 10.81 24.43
N LYS A 143 21.72 10.13 23.70
CA LYS A 143 20.58 9.39 24.27
C LYS A 143 20.93 7.94 24.59
N GLU A 144 20.44 7.47 25.72
CA GLU A 144 20.55 6.06 26.10
C GLU A 144 19.63 5.20 25.22
N ILE A 145 20.03 3.95 24.97
CA ILE A 145 19.26 3.02 24.12
C ILE A 145 17.83 2.85 24.63
N ASN A 146 17.62 2.86 25.94
CA ASN A 146 16.28 2.72 26.52
C ASN A 146 15.41 3.95 26.26
N GLU A 147 15.96 5.16 26.31
CA GLU A 147 15.22 6.38 25.93
C GLU A 147 14.79 6.32 24.46
N ILE A 148 15.67 5.84 23.56
CA ILE A 148 15.36 5.69 22.14
C ILE A 148 14.25 4.66 21.93
N LYS A 149 14.32 3.52 22.63
CA LYS A 149 13.27 2.48 22.57
C LYS A 149 11.93 2.99 23.08
N GLU A 150 11.91 3.71 24.19
CA GLU A 150 10.70 4.31 24.75
C GLU A 150 10.10 5.35 23.80
N ALA A 151 10.93 6.23 23.23
CA ALA A 151 10.51 7.21 22.24
C ALA A 151 9.93 6.54 20.98
N PHE A 152 10.57 5.47 20.50
CA PHE A 152 10.08 4.72 19.35
C PHE A 152 8.78 3.98 19.65
N GLY A 153 8.67 3.33 20.81
CA GLY A 153 7.43 2.69 21.23
C GLY A 153 6.26 3.66 21.37
N GLY A 154 6.53 4.87 21.90
CA GLY A 154 5.54 5.95 21.96
C GLY A 154 5.10 6.40 20.57
N PHE A 155 6.05 6.63 19.67
CA PHE A 155 5.76 6.98 18.26
C PHE A 155 4.93 5.92 17.55
N VAL A 156 5.31 4.64 17.67
CA VAL A 156 4.57 3.53 17.05
C VAL A 156 3.13 3.47 17.58
N LEU A 157 2.94 3.59 18.90
CA LEU A 157 1.61 3.61 19.48
C LEU A 157 0.78 4.78 18.96
N GLU A 158 1.36 5.98 18.85
CA GLU A 158 0.68 7.14 18.27
C GLU A 158 0.20 6.88 16.84
N GLN A 159 1.07 6.29 15.99
CA GLN A 159 0.68 5.95 14.62
C GLN A 159 -0.42 4.87 14.59
N ILE A 160 -0.35 3.86 15.44
CA ILE A 160 -1.41 2.84 15.55
C ILE A 160 -2.75 3.48 15.91
N VAL A 161 -2.77 4.37 16.92
CA VAL A 161 -3.99 5.06 17.36
C VAL A 161 -4.54 5.97 16.27
N LYS A 162 -3.67 6.74 15.61
CA LYS A 162 -4.04 7.63 14.50
C LYS A 162 -4.71 6.88 13.35
N HIS A 163 -4.23 5.66 13.06
CA HIS A 163 -4.65 4.85 11.92
C HIS A 163 -5.55 3.66 12.32
N ALA A 164 -6.15 3.70 13.53
CA ALA A 164 -6.91 2.58 14.08
C ALA A 164 -8.18 2.23 13.30
N GLY A 165 -8.73 3.19 12.55
CA GLY A 165 -9.91 2.99 11.71
C GLY A 165 -9.64 2.33 10.36
N SER A 166 -8.39 1.97 10.07
CA SER A 166 -7.97 1.44 8.77
C SER A 166 -7.10 0.17 8.90
N PRO A 167 -6.89 -0.59 7.82
CA PRO A 167 -5.95 -1.71 7.81
C PRO A 167 -4.51 -1.29 8.14
N VAL A 168 -4.16 -0.02 7.97
CA VAL A 168 -2.81 0.50 8.27
C VAL A 168 -2.51 0.40 9.77
N GLY A 169 -3.48 0.70 10.64
CA GLY A 169 -3.32 0.55 12.09
C GLY A 169 -3.03 -0.90 12.51
N ASN A 170 -3.77 -1.87 11.93
CA ASN A 170 -3.53 -3.29 12.18
C ASN A 170 -2.15 -3.73 11.70
N TYR A 171 -1.76 -3.31 10.49
CA TYR A 171 -0.42 -3.58 9.96
C TYR A 171 0.69 -3.05 10.87
N LEU A 172 0.55 -1.81 11.35
CA LEU A 172 1.53 -1.21 12.26
C LEU A 172 1.66 -1.99 13.56
N TYR A 173 0.53 -2.45 14.13
CA TYR A 173 0.57 -3.29 15.32
C TYR A 173 1.27 -4.62 15.03
N GLU A 174 0.89 -5.33 13.96
CA GLU A 174 1.52 -6.60 13.59
C GLU A 174 3.03 -6.46 13.37
N ALA A 175 3.44 -5.41 12.66
CA ALA A 175 4.84 -5.16 12.31
C ALA A 175 5.71 -4.74 13.51
N TYR A 176 5.15 -3.97 14.46
CA TYR A 176 5.93 -3.27 15.49
C TYR A 176 5.53 -3.60 16.94
N GLN A 177 4.55 -4.47 17.20
CA GLN A 177 4.12 -4.82 18.57
C GLN A 177 5.28 -5.28 19.48
N ASN A 178 6.31 -5.93 18.91
CA ASN A 178 7.49 -6.37 19.67
C ASN A 178 8.41 -5.22 20.13
N LYS A 179 8.11 -3.98 19.71
CA LYS A 179 8.79 -2.74 20.13
C LYS A 179 8.00 -1.98 21.20
N LEU A 180 6.76 -2.40 21.45
CA LEU A 180 5.88 -1.83 22.46
C LEU A 180 6.04 -2.57 23.79
N ASN A 181 6.00 -1.83 24.90
CA ASN A 181 5.87 -2.44 26.22
C ASN A 181 4.44 -2.99 26.45
N GLU A 182 4.25 -3.79 27.51
CA GLU A 182 2.97 -4.47 27.78
C GLU A 182 1.77 -3.51 27.86
N LYS A 183 1.96 -2.34 28.48
CA LYS A 183 0.91 -1.32 28.60
C LYS A 183 0.55 -0.75 27.24
N GLN A 184 1.55 -0.40 26.43
CA GLN A 184 1.37 0.11 25.07
C GLN A 184 0.71 -0.94 24.17
N GLN A 185 1.08 -2.22 24.29
CA GLN A 185 0.42 -3.29 23.55
C GLN A 185 -1.04 -3.46 23.95
N ALA A 186 -1.35 -3.41 25.25
CA ALA A 186 -2.73 -3.50 25.72
C ALA A 186 -3.58 -2.32 25.22
N GLU A 187 -3.02 -1.12 25.20
CA GLU A 187 -3.66 0.07 24.64
C GLU A 187 -3.89 -0.05 23.13
N ALA A 188 -2.86 -0.45 22.37
CA ALA A 188 -2.98 -0.68 20.93
C ALA A 188 -4.07 -1.72 20.62
N ARG A 189 -4.08 -2.85 21.34
CA ARG A 189 -5.09 -3.90 21.17
C ARG A 189 -6.51 -3.40 21.41
N LYS A 190 -6.70 -2.67 22.51
CA LYS A 190 -7.98 -2.04 22.86
C LYS A 190 -8.44 -1.06 21.77
N THR A 191 -7.54 -0.22 21.28
CA THR A 191 -7.84 0.79 20.26
C THR A 191 -8.20 0.16 18.91
N LEU A 192 -7.51 -0.93 18.53
CA LEU A 192 -7.78 -1.65 17.29
C LEU A 192 -8.95 -2.64 17.38
N GLY A 193 -9.50 -2.87 18.58
CA GLY A 193 -10.56 -3.84 18.78
C GLY A 193 -10.12 -5.30 18.60
N ILE A 194 -8.82 -5.58 18.78
CA ILE A 194 -8.23 -6.92 18.72
C ILE A 194 -8.09 -7.48 20.14
N GLY A 195 -8.70 -8.64 20.39
CA GLY A 195 -8.77 -9.31 21.69
C GLY A 195 -7.56 -10.17 22.00
#